data_AF-A0A2Z6IER8-F1
#
_entry.id   AF-A0A2Z6IER8-F1
#
_cell.length_a   1.000
_cell.length_b   1.000
_cell.length_c   1.000
_cell.angle_alpha   90.00
_cell.angle_beta   90.00
_cell.angle_gamma   90.00
#
_symmetry.space_group_name_H-M   'P 1'
#
loop_
_entity.id
_entity.type
_entity.pdbx_description
1 polymer ?
#
loop_
_entity_poly.entity_id
_entity_poly.type
_entity_poly.pdbx_seq_one_letter_code
_entity_poly.pdbx_strand_id
1 'polypeptide(L)'
;MTEMMQQVIKIGTGVAAQSLGRNDIAGKTGTTNHENNAWFNGFSPRITTSVWVGYDDNRTMGRWAAGAREALPIWIHYMRTAMAGSPATGFFRPPSVTGPTISGGSNIIGVSDYLAGYPPVAAPTASTTSGAGTDIGDRLMNTIKSLF
;
A
#
# COMPACT_ATOMS: atom_id res chain seq x y z
N MET A 1 1.33 3.78 4.14
CA MET A 1 0.66 2.63 3.51
C MET A 1 -0.64 2.26 4.18
N THR A 2 -0.65 2.00 5.49
CA THR A 2 -1.86 1.56 6.22
C THR A 2 -3.08 2.44 5.98
N GLU A 3 -2.92 3.76 6.01
CA GLU A 3 -4.02 4.70 5.76
C GLU A 3 -4.65 4.55 4.37
N MET A 4 -3.84 4.28 3.34
CA MET A 4 -4.35 4.01 1.99
C MET A 4 -5.14 2.69 1.94
N MET A 5 -4.69 1.66 2.67
CA MET A 5 -5.43 0.40 2.77
C MET A 5 -6.67 0.51 3.65
N GLN A 6 -6.71 1.43 4.62
CA GLN A 6 -7.94 1.79 5.32
C GLN A 6 -8.94 2.45 4.36
N GLN A 7 -8.48 3.25 3.39
CA GLN A 7 -9.38 3.83 2.38
C GLN A 7 -10.06 2.78 1.50
N VAL A 8 -9.39 1.65 1.21
CA VAL A 8 -10.04 0.54 0.48
C VAL A 8 -11.26 0.00 1.22
N ILE A 9 -11.22 -0.02 2.56
CA ILE A 9 -12.36 -0.40 3.41
C ILE A 9 -13.35 0.77 3.55
N LYS A 10 -12.88 2.02 3.56
CA LYS A 10 -13.79 3.17 3.76
C LYS A 10 -14.63 3.50 2.52
N ILE A 11 -14.00 3.50 1.35
CA ILE A 11 -14.59 4.00 0.10
C ILE A 11 -14.29 3.10 -1.11
N GLY A 12 -13.52 2.02 -0.93
CA GLY A 12 -13.07 1.17 -2.02
C GLY A 12 -13.77 -0.18 -2.10
N THR A 13 -13.09 -1.13 -2.73
CA THR A 13 -13.60 -2.48 -2.98
C THR A 13 -13.81 -3.34 -1.73
N GLY A 14 -13.26 -2.93 -0.58
CA GLY A 14 -13.38 -3.63 0.70
C GLY A 14 -14.53 -3.11 1.59
N VAL A 15 -15.41 -2.26 1.07
CA VAL A 15 -16.41 -1.52 1.87
C VAL A 15 -17.29 -2.38 2.76
N ALA A 16 -17.59 -3.63 2.37
CA ALA A 16 -18.37 -4.55 3.20
C ALA A 16 -17.71 -4.85 4.57
N ALA A 17 -16.38 -4.69 4.71
CA ALA A 17 -15.69 -4.83 5.99
C ALA A 17 -16.11 -3.79 7.04
N GLN A 18 -16.73 -2.67 6.63
CA GLN A 18 -17.30 -1.68 7.56
C GLN A 18 -18.39 -2.27 8.46
N SER A 19 -19.02 -3.38 8.07
CA SER A 19 -19.98 -4.12 8.90
C SER A 19 -19.41 -4.62 10.23
N LEU A 20 -18.08 -4.64 10.39
CA LEU A 20 -17.42 -4.93 11.67
C LEU A 20 -17.48 -3.76 12.67
N GLY A 21 -17.88 -2.55 12.24
CA GLY A 21 -17.95 -1.38 13.11
C GLY A 21 -16.60 -0.91 13.65
N ARG A 22 -15.51 -1.23 12.94
CA ARG A 22 -14.13 -0.95 13.36
C ARG A 22 -13.42 0.03 12.43
N ASN A 23 -12.64 0.93 13.01
CA ASN A 23 -11.81 1.91 12.30
C ASN A 23 -10.31 1.55 12.29
N ASP A 24 -9.93 0.49 13.00
CA ASP A 24 -8.56 -0.01 13.12
C ASP A 24 -8.26 -1.22 12.23
N ILE A 25 -9.04 -1.37 11.15
CA ILE A 25 -8.85 -2.43 10.15
C ILE A 25 -8.45 -1.82 8.81
N ALA A 26 -7.55 -2.51 8.11
CA ALA A 26 -7.08 -2.16 6.78
C ALA A 26 -7.04 -3.42 5.92
N GLY A 27 -7.21 -3.30 4.61
CA GLY A 27 -7.17 -4.48 3.75
C GLY A 27 -7.23 -4.18 2.27
N LYS A 28 -7.11 -5.23 1.46
CA LYS A 28 -7.14 -5.15 0.01
C LYS A 28 -7.79 -6.40 -0.59
N THR A 29 -8.64 -6.16 -1.58
CA THR A 29 -9.18 -7.21 -2.45
C THR A 29 -8.16 -7.59 -3.52
N GLY A 30 -8.07 -8.89 -3.81
CA GLY A 30 -7.40 -9.43 -4.99
C GLY A 30 -8.35 -10.31 -5.79
N THR A 31 -8.25 -10.25 -7.11
CA THR A 31 -8.96 -11.13 -8.04
C THR A 31 -7.99 -11.42 -9.17
N THR A 32 -7.74 -12.69 -9.49
CA THR A 32 -6.90 -13.04 -10.64
C THR A 32 -7.70 -12.97 -11.93
N ASN A 33 -7.00 -12.96 -13.06
CA ASN A 33 -7.61 -13.10 -14.38
C ASN A 33 -8.51 -14.36 -14.45
N HIS A 34 -9.52 -14.30 -15.30
CA HIS A 34 -10.53 -15.35 -15.51
C HIS A 34 -11.37 -15.73 -14.27
N GLU A 35 -11.27 -14.94 -13.18
CA GLU A 35 -12.03 -15.16 -11.95
C GLU A 35 -11.75 -16.54 -11.31
N ASN A 36 -10.54 -17.07 -11.48
CA ASN A 36 -10.16 -18.39 -10.94
C ASN A 36 -9.78 -18.31 -9.46
N ASN A 37 -9.31 -17.15 -8.98
CA ASN A 37 -8.90 -16.94 -7.60
C ASN A 37 -9.42 -15.61 -7.06
N ALA A 38 -9.98 -15.66 -5.85
CA ALA A 38 -10.45 -14.52 -5.11
C ALA A 38 -9.70 -14.42 -3.78
N TRP A 39 -9.20 -13.25 -3.46
CA TRP A 39 -8.40 -12.98 -2.27
C TRP A 39 -8.95 -11.79 -1.49
N PHE A 40 -8.85 -11.88 -0.17
CA PHE A 40 -8.93 -10.72 0.70
C PHE A 40 -7.85 -10.80 1.77
N ASN A 41 -6.98 -9.79 1.78
CA ASN A 41 -5.90 -9.69 2.74
C ASN A 41 -6.17 -8.47 3.62
N GLY A 42 -6.31 -8.67 4.92
CA GLY A 42 -6.62 -7.60 5.85
C GLY A 42 -5.97 -7.79 7.20
N PHE A 43 -5.82 -6.70 7.93
CA PHE A 43 -5.14 -6.69 9.21
C PHE A 43 -5.69 -5.60 10.13
N SER A 44 -5.50 -5.83 11.43
CA SER A 44 -5.51 -4.83 12.49
C SER A 44 -4.10 -4.75 13.11
N PRO A 45 -3.83 -3.88 14.10
CA PRO A 45 -2.49 -3.81 14.70
C PRO A 45 -2.00 -5.12 15.34
N ARG A 46 -2.91 -6.04 15.67
CA ARG A 46 -2.58 -7.27 16.42
C ARG A 46 -2.78 -8.55 15.63
N ILE A 47 -3.56 -8.52 14.54
CA ILE A 47 -3.87 -9.71 13.76
C ILE A 47 -3.84 -9.39 12.26
N THR A 48 -3.24 -10.30 11.50
CA THR A 48 -3.23 -10.27 10.03
C THR A 48 -3.87 -11.56 9.56
N THR A 49 -4.85 -11.43 8.67
CA THR A 49 -5.61 -12.56 8.12
C THR A 49 -5.65 -12.45 6.60
N SER A 50 -5.31 -13.53 5.92
CA SER A 50 -5.43 -13.69 4.48
C SER A 50 -6.46 -14.79 4.20
N VAL A 51 -7.39 -14.51 3.28
CA VAL A 51 -8.38 -15.47 2.83
C VAL A 51 -8.28 -15.62 1.33
N TRP A 52 -8.25 -16.87 0.88
CA TRP A 52 -8.32 -17.27 -0.52
C TRP A 52 -9.53 -18.16 -0.75
N VAL A 53 -10.15 -17.98 -1.91
CA VAL A 53 -11.17 -18.88 -2.46
C VAL A 53 -10.81 -19.16 -3.91
N GLY A 54 -10.80 -20.44 -4.27
CA GLY A 54 -10.49 -20.94 -5.60
C GLY A 54 -10.68 -22.46 -5.65
N TYR A 55 -10.52 -23.02 -6.83
CA TYR A 55 -10.49 -24.46 -7.03
C TYR A 55 -9.06 -24.95 -7.21
N ASP A 56 -8.77 -26.17 -6.73
CA ASP A 56 -7.45 -26.78 -6.81
C ASP A 56 -6.98 -27.01 -8.26
N ASP A 57 -7.92 -27.23 -9.19
CA ASP A 57 -7.66 -27.39 -10.62
C ASP A 57 -7.58 -26.06 -11.39
N ASN A 58 -7.60 -24.93 -10.68
CA ASN A 58 -7.58 -23.57 -11.22
C ASN A 58 -8.67 -23.32 -12.29
N ARG A 59 -9.80 -24.03 -12.23
CA ARG A 59 -10.95 -23.71 -13.07
C ARG A 59 -11.56 -22.37 -12.67
N THR A 60 -12.27 -21.74 -13.60
CA THR A 60 -13.00 -20.50 -13.31
C THR A 60 -14.06 -20.73 -12.24
N MET A 61 -14.19 -19.80 -11.30
CA MET A 61 -15.29 -19.80 -10.32
C MET A 61 -16.59 -19.25 -10.89
N GLY A 62 -16.56 -18.78 -12.13
CA GLY A 62 -17.69 -18.17 -12.81
C GLY A 62 -17.64 -16.66 -12.76
N ARG A 63 -18.45 -16.05 -13.63
CA ARG A 63 -18.52 -14.61 -13.79
C ARG A 63 -18.85 -13.97 -12.45
N TRP A 64 -18.10 -12.91 -12.11
CA TRP A 64 -18.22 -12.12 -10.87
C TRP A 64 -17.57 -12.67 -9.61
N ALA A 65 -16.95 -13.85 -9.66
CA ALA A 65 -16.22 -14.40 -8.52
C ALA A 65 -14.96 -13.57 -8.25
N ALA A 66 -15.08 -12.62 -7.32
CA ALA A 66 -14.07 -11.62 -7.01
C ALA A 66 -13.77 -11.60 -5.51
N GLY A 67 -12.61 -11.08 -5.13
CA GLY A 67 -12.19 -11.00 -3.72
C GLY A 67 -13.23 -10.37 -2.78
N ALA A 68 -13.98 -9.36 -3.26
CA ALA A 68 -15.03 -8.70 -2.48
C ALA A 68 -16.29 -9.56 -2.25
N ARG A 69 -16.56 -10.54 -3.12
CA ARG A 69 -17.75 -11.41 -3.06
C ARG A 69 -17.45 -12.75 -2.42
N GLU A 70 -16.29 -13.33 -2.71
CA GLU A 70 -15.96 -14.69 -2.26
C GLU A 70 -15.15 -14.67 -0.95
N ALA A 71 -13.98 -14.02 -0.97
CA ALA A 71 -13.04 -14.09 0.16
C ALA A 71 -13.40 -13.12 1.31
N LEU A 72 -13.91 -11.93 0.98
CA LEU A 72 -14.20 -10.90 1.99
C LEU A 72 -15.27 -11.32 3.02
N PRO A 73 -16.41 -11.94 2.66
CA PRO A 73 -17.38 -12.38 3.67
C PRO A 73 -16.81 -13.38 4.69
N ILE A 74 -15.96 -14.31 4.24
CA ILE A 74 -15.26 -15.27 5.11
C ILE A 74 -14.31 -14.52 6.06
N TRP A 75 -13.55 -13.56 5.52
CA TRP A 75 -12.66 -12.72 6.33
C TRP A 75 -13.43 -11.93 7.40
N ILE A 76 -14.58 -11.33 7.04
CA ILE A 76 -15.44 -10.60 7.99
C ILE A 76 -15.93 -11.53 9.10
N HIS A 77 -16.41 -12.73 8.73
CA HIS A 77 -16.91 -13.70 9.71
C HIS A 77 -15.83 -14.11 10.72
N TYR A 78 -14.64 -14.45 10.24
CA TYR A 78 -13.51 -14.78 11.09
C TYR A 78 -13.11 -13.62 12.01
N MET A 79 -12.93 -12.43 11.44
CA MET A 79 -12.45 -11.26 12.17
C MET A 79 -13.44 -10.78 13.23
N ARG A 80 -14.74 -10.95 13.00
CA ARG A 80 -15.78 -10.66 14.00
C ARG A 80 -15.55 -11.44 15.29
N THR A 81 -15.20 -12.72 15.17
CA THR A 81 -14.94 -13.60 16.31
C THR A 81 -13.53 -13.36 16.87
N ALA A 82 -12.52 -13.29 16.01
CA ALA A 82 -11.12 -13.14 16.42
C ALA A 82 -10.84 -11.84 17.18
N MET A 83 -11.61 -10.78 16.94
CA MET A 83 -11.48 -9.49 17.62
C MET A 83 -12.55 -9.25 18.69
N ALA A 84 -13.42 -10.23 18.97
CA ALA A 84 -14.45 -10.09 20.00
C ALA A 84 -13.79 -9.81 21.36
N GLY A 85 -14.25 -8.76 22.05
CA GLY A 85 -13.70 -8.33 23.34
C GLY A 85 -12.34 -7.62 23.28
N SER A 86 -11.70 -7.52 22.10
CA SER A 86 -10.44 -6.78 21.94
C SER A 86 -10.70 -5.29 21.66
N PRO A 87 -10.05 -4.37 22.39
CA PRO A 87 -10.23 -2.93 22.17
C PRO A 87 -9.81 -2.53 20.75
N ALA A 88 -10.49 -1.54 20.17
CA ALA A 88 -10.06 -0.91 18.94
C ALA A 88 -8.81 -0.06 19.22
N THR A 89 -7.68 -0.43 18.62
CA THR A 89 -6.42 0.29 18.78
C THR A 89 -6.03 0.89 17.46
N GLY A 90 -5.80 2.20 17.39
CA GLY A 90 -5.33 2.83 16.16
C GLY A 90 -3.97 2.29 15.71
N PHE A 91 -3.66 2.43 14.42
CA PHE A 91 -2.32 2.15 13.91
C PHE A 91 -1.32 3.21 14.39
N PHE A 92 -0.12 2.78 14.75
CA PHE A 92 0.97 3.71 15.07
C PHE A 92 1.36 4.49 13.82
N ARG A 93 1.25 5.83 13.90
CA ARG A 93 1.81 6.74 12.91
C ARG A 93 3.15 7.27 13.46
N PRO A 94 4.29 6.97 12.81
CA PRO A 94 5.57 7.52 13.23
C PRO A 94 5.57 9.05 13.14
N PRO A 95 6.17 9.79 14.10
CA PRO A 95 6.22 11.25 14.09
C PRO A 95 6.92 11.85 12.86
N SER A 96 7.82 11.09 12.22
CA SER A 96 8.55 11.49 11.02
C SER A 96 7.71 11.52 9.74
N VAL A 97 6.47 11.01 9.78
CA VAL A 97 5.54 11.06 8.64
C VAL A 97 4.80 12.40 8.65
N THR A 98 5.43 13.41 8.06
CA THR A 98 4.80 14.71 7.75
C THR A 98 4.36 14.71 6.29
N GLY A 99 3.06 14.76 6.05
CA GLY A 99 2.51 14.91 4.70
C GLY A 99 1.85 16.28 4.56
N PRO A 100 1.88 16.92 3.38
CA PRO A 100 1.12 18.14 3.15
C PRO A 100 -0.38 17.86 3.34
N THR A 101 -1.05 18.68 4.15
CA THR A 101 -2.52 18.66 4.24
C THR A 101 -3.09 19.24 2.95
N ILE A 102 -3.66 18.41 2.09
CA ILE A 102 -4.32 18.87 0.86
C ILE A 102 -5.78 19.20 1.19
N SER A 103 -6.12 20.49 1.18
CA SER A 103 -7.52 20.95 1.29
C SER A 103 -8.12 21.16 -0.11
N GLY A 104 -8.80 20.14 -0.63
CA GLY A 104 -9.89 20.24 -1.61
C GLY A 104 -9.63 20.89 -2.98
N GLY A 105 -10.00 20.17 -4.05
CA GLY A 105 -10.41 20.75 -5.34
C GLY A 105 -9.43 20.62 -6.50
N SER A 106 -8.13 20.73 -6.25
CA SER A 106 -7.09 20.57 -7.27
C SER A 106 -6.08 19.52 -6.82
N ASN A 107 -6.03 18.38 -7.51
CA ASN A 107 -5.15 17.25 -7.20
C ASN A 107 -3.69 17.49 -7.66
N ILE A 108 -3.30 18.75 -7.77
CA ILE A 108 -1.98 19.23 -8.17
C ILE A 108 -1.43 20.04 -7.00
N ILE A 109 -0.59 19.40 -6.20
CA ILE A 109 0.34 20.11 -5.33
C ILE A 109 1.41 20.67 -6.26
N GLY A 110 1.58 21.99 -6.33
CA GLY A 110 2.70 22.58 -7.07
C GLY A 110 4.01 22.01 -6.53
N VAL A 111 5.03 21.84 -7.38
CA VAL A 111 6.35 21.32 -6.95
C VAL A 111 6.89 22.11 -5.73
N SER A 112 6.59 23.41 -5.65
CA SER A 112 6.92 24.27 -4.51
C SER A 112 6.25 23.85 -3.20
N ASP A 113 4.98 23.45 -3.22
CA ASP A 113 4.24 23.02 -2.02
C ASP A 113 4.68 21.60 -1.58
N TYR A 114 5.09 20.76 -2.55
CA TYR A 114 5.71 19.48 -2.26
C TYR A 114 7.06 19.67 -1.54
N LEU A 115 7.89 20.62 -2.00
CA LEU A 115 9.20 20.89 -1.42
C LEU A 115 9.13 21.67 -0.10
N ALA A 116 8.07 22.44 0.14
CA ALA A 116 7.87 23.18 1.39
C ALA A 116 7.52 22.26 2.59
N GLY A 117 6.99 21.06 2.33
CA GLY A 117 6.62 20.09 3.36
C GLY A 117 7.76 19.18 3.85
N TYR A 118 8.93 19.24 3.21
CA TYR A 118 10.11 18.50 3.63
C TYR A 118 11.11 19.45 4.31
N PRO A 119 11.76 19.03 5.40
CA PRO A 119 12.88 19.80 5.94
C PRO A 119 13.92 19.98 4.81
N PRO A 120 14.55 21.16 4.69
CA PRO A 120 15.58 21.38 3.68
C PRO A 120 16.62 20.29 3.85
N VAL A 121 16.85 19.51 2.78
CA VAL A 121 17.94 18.55 2.74
C VAL A 121 19.20 19.36 3.03
N ALA A 122 19.89 19.05 4.14
CA ALA A 122 21.14 19.71 4.47
C ALA A 122 22.01 19.67 3.21
N ALA A 123 22.36 20.84 2.69
CA ALA A 123 23.17 20.94 1.49
C ALA A 123 24.40 20.04 1.69
N PRO A 124 24.76 19.19 0.72
CA PRO A 124 25.95 18.37 0.85
C PRO A 124 27.11 19.31 1.15
N THR A 125 27.72 19.14 2.33
CA THR A 125 28.93 19.88 2.70
C THR A 125 29.92 19.66 1.58
N ALA A 126 30.22 20.72 0.82
CA ALA A 126 31.12 20.63 -0.32
C ALA A 126 32.49 20.21 0.20
N SER A 127 32.84 18.94 0.00
CA SER A 127 34.23 18.49 0.13
C SER A 127 35.01 19.18 -0.97
N THR A 128 35.82 20.18 -0.61
CA THR A 128 36.75 20.81 -1.53
C THR A 128 37.77 19.76 -1.97
N THR A 129 37.65 19.27 -3.19
CA THR A 129 38.74 18.58 -3.87
C THR A 129 38.91 19.24 -5.23
N SER A 130 39.96 20.05 -5.31
CA SER A 130 40.46 20.70 -6.50
C SER A 130 41.03 19.67 -7.49
N GLY A 131 40.64 19.74 -8.75
CA GLY A 131 41.48 19.32 -9.88
C GLY A 131 40.94 18.18 -10.76
N ALA A 132 40.76 18.51 -12.06
CA ALA A 132 40.54 17.64 -13.24
C ALA A 132 39.30 16.72 -13.18
N GLY A 133 38.18 16.98 -13.86
CA GLY A 133 38.04 17.45 -15.24
C GLY A 133 38.08 16.24 -16.18
N THR A 134 36.89 15.71 -16.54
CA THR A 134 36.59 14.56 -17.43
C THR A 134 36.99 13.17 -16.91
N ASP A 135 36.21 12.13 -17.27
CA ASP A 135 36.56 10.70 -17.17
C ASP A 135 36.00 9.82 -16.02
N ILE A 136 34.70 9.91 -15.72
CA ILE A 136 33.97 8.82 -15.01
C ILE A 136 32.80 8.28 -15.84
N GLY A 137 32.00 9.16 -16.46
CA GLY A 137 30.89 8.74 -17.33
C GLY A 137 31.36 7.93 -18.54
N ASP A 138 32.45 8.36 -19.19
CA ASP A 138 32.97 7.72 -20.40
C ASP A 138 33.63 6.36 -20.11
N ARG A 139 34.27 6.22 -18.95
CA ARG A 139 34.82 4.95 -18.46
C ARG A 139 33.74 3.90 -18.18
N LEU A 140 32.65 4.31 -17.54
CA LEU A 140 31.53 3.40 -17.24
C LEU A 140 30.82 2.93 -18.51
N MET A 141 30.66 3.81 -19.50
CA MET A 141 30.06 3.46 -20.78
C MET A 141 30.92 2.47 -21.59
N ASN A 142 32.26 2.60 -21.55
CA ASN A 142 33.15 1.72 -22.29
C ASN A 142 33.29 0.32 -21.67
N THR A 143 33.22 0.19 -20.34
CA THR A 143 33.25 -1.12 -19.66
C THR A 143 31.95 -1.91 -19.88
N ILE A 144 30.80 -1.25 -19.99
CA ILE A 144 29.52 -1.93 -20.25
C ILE A 144 29.44 -2.44 -21.70
N LYS A 145 30.02 -1.70 -22.65
CA LYS A 145 30.07 -2.11 -24.07
C LYS A 145 31.04 -3.25 -24.35
N SER A 146 32.01 -3.54 -23.48
CA SER A 146 32.92 -4.67 -23.66
C SER A 146 32.39 -5.99 -23.06
N LEU A 147 31.18 -5.99 -22.50
CA LEU A 147 30.55 -7.16 -21.88
C LEU A 147 29.40 -7.77 -22.70
N PHE A 148 29.17 -7.28 -23.92
CA PHE A 148 28.26 -7.89 -24.91
C PHE A 148 28.84 -7.79 -26.32
#